data_AF-A0A6L3WER6-F1
#
_entry.id   AF-A0A6L3WER6-F1
#
_cell.length_a   1.000
_cell.length_b   1.000
_cell.length_c   1.000
_cell.angle_alpha   90.00
_cell.angle_beta   90.00
_cell.angle_gamma   90.00
#
_symmetry.space_group_name_H-M   'P 1'
#
loop_
_entity.id
_entity.type
_entity.pdbx_description
1 polymer ?
#
loop_
_entity_poly.entity_id
_entity_poly.type
_entity_poly.pdbx_seq_one_letter_code
_entity_poly.pdbx_strand_id
1 'polypeptide(L)'
;MNDPKEQDTPDDFSVDESSSLKQSERWLSGALGTLFAAAGVAATFFTKNQAGTTALIIVSGILVFLATTGTPIIRAKYGDKEIEFSKRRGRAVADAVKDEPEEVAERAVNALEQVDPVAAIEVIKARSSMQERARAYELRLEASLLEIISNRQIWLARRVQHFGFDFQVEKNGEVIGIEAKYTHNGKVGARVVYEVFGAAHANEVSRAIIISNVEPTLAAQDAAAKSNVVTIVHWRGPGDDAALAQALEIEP
;
A
#
# COMPACT_ATOMS: atom_id res chain seq x y z
N MET A 1 -31.79 12.50 65.84
CA MET A 1 -31.58 13.66 64.95
C MET A 1 -30.12 13.63 64.55
N ASN A 2 -29.84 12.98 63.42
CA ASN A 2 -28.56 12.94 62.72
C ASN A 2 -28.88 12.49 61.30
N ASP A 3 -28.60 13.37 60.35
CA ASP A 3 -28.94 13.27 58.93
C ASP A 3 -28.24 12.08 58.22
N PRO A 4 -28.90 11.43 57.26
CA PRO A 4 -28.26 10.51 56.34
C PRO A 4 -27.36 11.27 55.37
N LYS A 5 -26.13 10.76 55.18
CA LYS A 5 -25.13 11.29 54.26
C LYS A 5 -25.65 11.25 52.82
N GLU A 6 -25.65 12.43 52.21
CA GLU A 6 -25.79 12.73 50.79
C GLU A 6 -25.02 11.72 49.92
N GLN A 7 -25.74 11.06 49.01
CA GLN A 7 -25.16 10.28 47.93
C GLN A 7 -24.63 11.25 46.87
N ASP A 8 -23.32 11.19 46.67
CA ASP A 8 -22.58 11.87 45.61
C ASP A 8 -23.01 11.25 44.27
N THR A 9 -24.01 11.86 43.61
CA THR A 9 -24.38 11.54 42.23
C THR A 9 -23.20 11.94 41.33
N PRO A 10 -22.67 11.04 40.49
CA PRO A 10 -21.64 11.42 39.53
C PRO A 10 -22.21 12.51 38.62
N ASP A 11 -21.45 13.60 38.48
CA ASP A 11 -21.72 14.70 37.57
C ASP A 11 -22.27 14.17 36.23
N ASP A 12 -23.51 14.56 35.95
CA ASP A 12 -24.14 14.44 34.65
C ASP A 12 -23.27 15.24 33.66
N PHE A 13 -22.30 14.56 33.05
CA PHE A 13 -21.66 15.03 31.83
C PHE A 13 -22.72 14.97 30.73
N SER A 14 -23.63 15.95 30.73
CA SER A 14 -24.43 16.31 29.57
C SER A 14 -23.46 16.82 28.50
N VAL A 15 -22.82 15.88 27.82
CA VAL A 15 -22.06 16.15 26.60
C VAL A 15 -23.07 16.70 25.61
N ASP A 16 -22.93 17.98 25.32
CA ASP A 16 -23.72 18.75 24.35
C ASP A 16 -24.01 17.87 23.13
N GLU A 17 -25.29 17.59 22.90
CA GLU A 17 -25.79 16.78 21.79
C GLU A 17 -25.13 17.27 20.50
N SER A 18 -24.39 16.36 19.88
CA SER A 18 -23.80 16.42 18.55
C SER A 18 -24.42 17.51 17.65
N SER A 19 -23.72 18.63 17.51
CA SER A 19 -24.03 19.63 16.50
C SER A 19 -23.83 19.01 15.12
N SER A 20 -24.90 18.46 14.56
CA SER A 20 -25.00 18.12 13.13
C SER A 20 -24.46 19.30 12.33
N LEU A 21 -23.68 19.03 11.28
CA LEU A 21 -23.17 20.08 10.39
C LEU A 21 -24.34 20.95 9.96
N LYS A 22 -24.19 22.26 10.13
CA LYS A 22 -25.20 23.22 9.69
C LYS A 22 -25.41 23.03 8.19
N GLN A 23 -26.63 23.24 7.73
CA GLN A 23 -26.98 23.04 6.32
C GLN A 23 -26.05 23.85 5.38
N SER A 24 -25.56 25.00 5.84
CA SER A 24 -24.55 25.82 5.16
C SER A 24 -23.18 25.13 5.04
N GLU A 25 -22.72 24.42 6.06
CA GLU A 25 -21.44 23.71 6.06
C GLU A 25 -21.47 22.50 5.12
N ARG A 26 -22.64 21.84 5.02
CA ARG A 26 -22.87 20.76 4.05
C ARG A 26 -22.79 21.26 2.61
N TRP A 27 -23.44 22.39 2.33
CA TRP A 27 -23.37 23.03 1.00
C TRP A 27 -21.95 23.48 0.65
N LEU A 28 -21.23 24.08 1.60
CA LEU A 28 -19.85 24.50 1.39
C LEU A 28 -18.92 23.31 1.12
N SER A 29 -19.05 22.24 1.91
CA SER A 29 -18.27 21.01 1.73
C SER A 29 -18.57 20.33 0.39
N GLY A 30 -19.84 20.31 -0.02
CA GLY A 30 -20.26 19.77 -1.32
C GLY A 30 -19.74 20.58 -2.49
N ALA A 31 -19.78 21.91 -2.38
CA ALA A 31 -19.25 22.82 -3.39
C ALA A 31 -17.72 22.68 -3.54
N LEU A 32 -17.00 22.66 -2.42
CA LEU A 32 -15.54 22.46 -2.41
C LEU A 32 -15.16 21.07 -2.92
N GLY A 33 -15.84 20.02 -2.49
CA GLY A 33 -15.61 18.65 -2.98
C GLY A 33 -15.83 18.52 -4.48
N THR A 34 -16.89 19.15 -5.01
CA THR A 34 -17.16 19.17 -6.46
C THR A 34 -16.11 19.96 -7.23
N LEU A 35 -15.67 21.11 -6.69
CA LEU A 35 -14.59 21.91 -7.27
C LEU A 35 -13.27 21.16 -7.31
N PHE A 36 -12.88 20.52 -6.21
CA PHE A 36 -11.68 19.69 -6.18
C PHE A 36 -11.79 18.47 -7.10
N ALA A 37 -12.99 17.88 -7.23
CA ALA A 37 -13.20 16.76 -8.15
C ALA A 37 -13.01 17.22 -9.59
N ALA A 38 -13.62 18.34 -9.97
CA ALA A 38 -13.49 18.93 -11.31
C ALA A 38 -12.04 19.36 -11.59
N ALA A 39 -11.36 19.96 -10.61
CA ALA A 39 -9.96 20.35 -10.73
C ALA A 39 -9.03 19.12 -10.84
N GLY A 40 -9.27 18.07 -10.06
CA GLY A 40 -8.56 16.80 -10.17
C GLY A 40 -8.77 16.15 -11.53
N VAL A 41 -10.02 16.05 -12.01
CA VAL A 41 -10.32 15.53 -13.35
C VAL A 41 -9.65 16.38 -14.42
N ALA A 42 -9.68 17.71 -14.35
CA ALA A 42 -8.99 18.55 -15.32
C ALA A 42 -7.47 18.34 -15.27
N ALA A 43 -6.89 18.22 -14.07
CA ALA A 43 -5.46 18.03 -13.88
C ALA A 43 -4.94 16.70 -14.49
N THR A 44 -5.78 15.66 -14.65
CA THR A 44 -5.34 14.43 -15.34
C THR A 44 -5.05 14.67 -16.82
N PHE A 45 -5.73 15.65 -17.43
CA PHE A 45 -5.54 16.01 -18.83
C PHE A 45 -4.40 17.01 -19.04
N PHE A 46 -4.16 17.90 -18.07
CA PHE A 46 -3.20 19.00 -18.23
C PHE A 46 -1.85 18.75 -17.57
N THR A 47 -1.75 17.81 -16.63
CA THR A 47 -0.53 17.58 -15.87
C THR A 47 0.04 16.20 -16.17
N LYS A 48 1.37 16.13 -16.28
CA LYS A 48 2.10 14.85 -16.32
C LYS A 48 2.31 14.26 -14.93
N ASN A 49 1.93 14.99 -13.87
CA ASN A 49 2.11 14.59 -12.49
C ASN A 49 0.87 13.82 -11.99
N GLN A 50 0.90 12.50 -12.19
CA GLN A 50 -0.21 11.62 -11.80
C GLN A 50 -0.42 11.59 -10.28
N ALA A 51 0.65 11.76 -9.50
CA ALA A 51 0.62 11.69 -8.04
C ALA A 51 -0.27 12.78 -7.40
N GLY A 52 -0.16 14.03 -7.87
CA GLY A 52 -0.97 15.14 -7.36
C GLY A 52 -2.46 15.00 -7.71
N THR A 53 -2.74 14.38 -8.85
CA THR A 53 -4.10 14.29 -9.37
C THR A 53 -4.93 13.21 -8.68
N THR A 54 -4.32 12.06 -8.41
CA THR A 54 -4.95 10.99 -7.62
C THR A 54 -5.32 11.46 -6.21
N ALA A 55 -4.41 12.19 -5.55
CA ALA A 55 -4.66 12.74 -4.22
C ALA A 55 -5.87 13.70 -4.21
N LEU A 56 -5.97 14.59 -5.21
CA LEU A 56 -7.13 15.49 -5.37
C LEU A 56 -8.44 14.72 -5.51
N ILE A 57 -8.47 13.66 -6.31
CA ILE A 57 -9.67 12.83 -6.50
C ILE A 57 -10.08 12.16 -5.19
N ILE A 58 -9.13 11.60 -4.44
CA ILE A 58 -9.39 10.95 -3.15
C ILE A 58 -9.98 11.95 -2.14
N VAL A 59 -9.32 13.11 -1.98
CA VAL A 59 -9.79 14.18 -1.08
C VAL A 59 -11.18 14.66 -1.49
N SER A 60 -11.43 14.78 -2.79
CA SER A 60 -12.74 15.16 -3.32
C SER A 60 -13.83 14.14 -2.99
N GLY A 61 -13.53 12.84 -3.13
CA GLY A 61 -14.45 11.77 -2.77
C GLY A 61 -14.84 11.82 -1.29
N ILE A 62 -13.88 12.10 -0.41
CA ILE A 62 -14.11 12.27 1.04
C ILE A 62 -15.03 13.47 1.30
N LEU A 63 -14.75 14.62 0.69
CA LEU A 63 -15.56 15.84 0.86
C LEU A 63 -17.00 15.68 0.33
N VAL A 64 -17.17 15.05 -0.83
CA VAL A 64 -18.49 14.74 -1.40
C VAL A 64 -19.26 13.76 -0.50
N PHE A 65 -18.58 12.75 0.04
CA PHE A 65 -19.19 11.82 0.99
C PHE A 65 -19.68 12.53 2.26
N LEU A 66 -18.87 13.44 2.82
CA LEU A 66 -19.25 14.26 3.98
C LEU A 66 -20.45 15.17 3.67
N ALA A 67 -20.46 15.79 2.50
CA ALA A 67 -21.57 16.64 2.06
C ALA A 67 -22.89 15.86 1.93
N THR A 68 -22.81 14.65 1.37
CA THR A 68 -23.97 13.78 1.12
C THR A 68 -24.55 13.26 2.43
N THR A 69 -23.70 12.73 3.32
CA THR A 69 -24.14 12.10 4.58
C THR A 69 -24.52 13.12 5.65
N GLY A 70 -23.95 14.34 5.62
CA GLY A 70 -24.30 15.43 6.55
C GLY A 70 -23.87 15.21 8.00
N THR A 71 -23.40 14.02 8.33
CA THR A 71 -22.79 13.69 9.62
C THR A 71 -21.30 13.97 9.54
N PRO A 72 -20.76 14.92 10.32
CA PRO A 72 -19.34 14.89 10.63
C PRO A 72 -19.14 13.61 11.44
N ILE A 73 -18.46 12.60 10.87
CA ILE A 73 -18.31 11.31 11.53
C ILE A 73 -17.27 11.46 12.64
N ILE A 74 -17.72 11.97 13.79
CA ILE A 74 -16.87 12.19 14.96
C ILE A 74 -17.07 11.05 15.98
N ARG A 75 -18.29 10.50 16.11
CA ARG A 75 -18.61 9.23 16.82
C ARG A 75 -20.10 8.91 16.63
N ALA A 76 -20.45 7.64 16.49
CA ALA A 76 -21.83 7.17 16.62
C ALA A 76 -21.87 6.11 17.73
N LYS A 77 -22.51 6.47 18.86
CA LYS A 77 -22.73 5.57 20.00
C LYS A 77 -24.13 4.96 19.84
N TYR A 78 -24.24 3.64 19.79
CA TYR A 78 -25.53 2.93 19.77
C TYR A 78 -25.63 2.10 21.05
N GLY A 79 -26.30 2.64 22.08
CA GLY A 79 -26.31 2.09 23.43
C GLY A 79 -24.92 2.15 24.10
N ASP A 80 -24.53 1.08 24.79
CA ASP A 80 -23.23 0.97 25.49
C ASP A 80 -22.06 0.59 24.57
N LYS A 81 -22.30 0.41 23.26
CA LYS A 81 -21.26 0.01 22.30
C LYS A 81 -20.80 1.19 21.47
N GLU A 82 -19.56 1.59 21.69
CA GLU A 82 -18.84 2.54 20.86
C GLU A 82 -18.36 1.82 19.60
N ILE A 83 -19.05 2.04 18.47
CA ILE A 83 -18.61 1.48 17.19
C ILE A 83 -17.57 2.44 16.61
N GLU A 84 -16.32 2.01 16.66
CA GLU A 84 -15.15 2.78 16.23
C GLU A 84 -15.09 2.88 14.69
N PHE A 85 -15.84 3.83 14.13
CA PHE A 85 -15.81 4.16 12.69
C PHE A 85 -14.49 4.81 12.25
N SER A 86 -13.61 5.23 13.18
CA SER A 86 -12.26 5.72 12.88
C SER A 86 -11.35 4.63 12.32
N LYS A 87 -11.37 3.42 12.90
CA LYS A 87 -10.55 2.29 12.41
C LYS A 87 -10.91 1.85 11.00
N ARG A 88 -12.20 1.89 10.63
CA ARG A 88 -12.64 1.50 9.28
C ARG A 88 -12.23 2.53 8.23
N ARG A 89 -12.23 3.83 8.56
CA ARG A 89 -11.80 4.91 7.66
C ARG A 89 -10.29 4.90 7.44
N GLY A 90 -9.50 4.81 8.51
CA GLY A 90 -8.05 4.68 8.41
C GLY A 90 -7.65 3.46 7.58
N ARG A 91 -8.31 2.31 7.77
CA ARG A 91 -8.07 1.12 6.93
C ARG A 91 -8.49 1.31 5.48
N ALA A 92 -9.64 1.92 5.20
CA ALA A 92 -10.07 2.14 3.81
C ALA A 92 -9.11 3.07 3.05
N VAL A 93 -8.62 4.13 3.71
CA VAL A 93 -7.60 5.01 3.12
C VAL A 93 -6.26 4.27 2.99
N ALA A 94 -5.85 3.52 4.01
CA ALA A 94 -4.64 2.69 3.95
C ALA A 94 -4.70 1.70 2.79
N ASP A 95 -5.84 1.04 2.58
CA ASP A 95 -6.08 0.11 1.49
C ASP A 95 -6.07 0.80 0.12
N ALA A 96 -6.58 2.05 0.04
CA ALA A 96 -6.59 2.83 -1.19
C ALA A 96 -5.19 3.34 -1.59
N VAL A 97 -4.31 3.60 -0.62
CA VAL A 97 -2.96 4.12 -0.88
C VAL A 97 -1.85 3.07 -0.76
N LYS A 98 -2.19 1.81 -0.48
CA LYS A 98 -1.19 0.75 -0.24
C LYS A 98 -0.33 0.45 -1.47
N ASP A 99 -0.89 0.55 -2.66
CA ASP A 99 -0.25 0.24 -3.95
C ASP A 99 0.19 1.52 -4.68
N GLU A 100 0.02 2.68 -4.04
CA GLU A 100 0.40 3.97 -4.59
C GLU A 100 1.88 4.29 -4.28
N PRO A 101 2.55 5.12 -5.10
CA PRO A 101 3.91 5.58 -4.81
C PRO A 101 4.04 6.23 -3.43
N GLU A 102 5.22 6.12 -2.80
CA GLU A 102 5.45 6.59 -1.43
C GLU A 102 5.07 8.07 -1.23
N GLU A 103 5.40 8.91 -2.22
CA GLU A 103 5.05 10.34 -2.23
C GLU A 103 3.52 10.58 -2.22
N VAL A 104 2.74 9.74 -2.92
CA VAL A 104 1.27 9.83 -2.95
C VAL A 104 0.70 9.42 -1.60
N ALA A 105 1.21 8.32 -1.05
CA ALA A 105 0.76 7.82 0.23
C ALA A 105 1.11 8.78 1.38
N GLU A 106 2.29 9.42 1.37
CA GLU A 106 2.66 10.48 2.32
C GLU A 106 1.73 11.69 2.21
N ARG A 107 1.43 12.15 0.98
CA ARG A 107 0.49 13.26 0.78
C ARG A 107 -0.90 12.92 1.28
N ALA A 108 -1.36 11.70 1.07
CA ALA A 108 -2.64 11.23 1.57
C ALA A 108 -2.67 11.19 3.10
N VAL A 109 -1.59 10.73 3.75
CA VAL A 109 -1.44 10.76 5.22
C VAL A 109 -1.42 12.19 5.73
N ASN A 110 -0.65 13.09 5.14
CA ASN A 110 -0.56 14.50 5.55
C ASN A 110 -1.91 15.22 5.39
N ALA A 111 -2.65 14.94 4.30
CA ALA A 111 -3.99 15.47 4.11
C ALA A 111 -4.96 14.91 5.16
N LEU A 112 -4.84 13.61 5.48
CA LEU A 112 -5.67 12.97 6.50
C LEU A 112 -5.32 13.47 7.91
N GLU A 113 -4.07 13.79 8.21
CA GLU A 113 -3.64 14.32 9.51
C GLU A 113 -4.31 15.66 9.83
N GLN A 114 -4.55 16.51 8.83
CA GLN A 114 -5.24 17.79 9.00
C GLN A 114 -6.75 17.65 9.26
N VAL A 115 -7.36 16.55 8.81
CA VAL A 115 -8.82 16.35 8.83
C VAL A 115 -9.25 15.34 9.90
N ASP A 116 -8.48 14.26 10.08
CA ASP A 116 -8.70 13.18 11.03
C ASP A 116 -7.35 12.56 11.48
N PRO A 117 -6.69 13.15 12.49
CA PRO A 117 -5.40 12.68 13.00
C PRO A 117 -5.42 11.21 13.45
N VAL A 118 -6.54 10.73 13.98
CA VAL A 118 -6.68 9.35 14.46
C VAL A 118 -6.68 8.38 13.28
N ALA A 119 -7.37 8.71 12.19
CA ALA A 119 -7.34 7.90 10.97
C ALA A 119 -5.94 7.91 10.33
N ALA A 120 -5.22 9.04 10.34
CA ALA A 120 -3.85 9.14 9.86
C ALA A 120 -2.90 8.21 10.63
N ILE A 121 -2.99 8.18 11.96
CA ILE A 121 -2.21 7.25 12.81
C ILE A 121 -2.46 5.79 12.42
N GLU A 122 -3.71 5.41 12.14
CA GLU A 122 -4.03 4.03 11.74
C GLU A 122 -3.47 3.69 10.34
N VAL A 123 -3.48 4.64 9.40
CA VAL A 123 -2.81 4.46 8.09
C VAL A 123 -1.31 4.28 8.26
N ILE A 124 -0.67 5.11 9.09
CA ILE A 124 0.77 5.02 9.39
C ILE A 124 1.08 3.65 9.98
N LYS A 125 0.37 3.21 11.03
CA LYS A 125 0.57 1.89 11.66
C LYS A 125 0.37 0.75 10.66
N ALA A 126 -0.68 0.80 9.85
CA ALA A 126 -0.94 -0.23 8.84
C ALA A 126 0.21 -0.31 7.83
N ARG A 127 0.71 0.83 7.34
CA ARG A 127 1.86 0.90 6.42
C ARG A 127 3.16 0.43 7.07
N SER A 128 3.47 0.88 8.28
CA SER A 128 4.66 0.41 9.01
C SER A 128 4.64 -1.11 9.15
N SER A 129 3.50 -1.69 9.52
CA SER A 129 3.36 -3.15 9.62
C SER A 129 3.54 -3.86 8.28
N MET A 130 3.12 -3.24 7.17
CA MET A 130 3.28 -3.79 5.82
C MET A 130 4.74 -3.69 5.36
N GLN A 131 5.40 -2.56 5.59
CA GLN A 131 6.82 -2.36 5.29
C GLN A 131 7.71 -3.31 6.10
N GLU A 132 7.40 -3.52 7.38
CA GLU A 132 8.09 -4.50 8.22
C GLU A 132 7.95 -5.92 7.66
N ARG A 133 6.75 -6.30 7.22
CA ARG A 133 6.51 -7.61 6.59
C ARG A 133 7.21 -7.77 5.25
N ALA A 134 7.18 -6.73 4.41
CA ALA A 134 7.89 -6.72 3.13
C ALA A 134 9.40 -6.85 3.35
N ARG A 135 9.96 -6.10 4.30
CA ARG A 135 11.38 -6.19 4.68
C ARG A 135 11.73 -7.57 5.25
N ALA A 136 10.87 -8.14 6.10
CA ALA A 136 11.07 -9.49 6.63
C ALA A 136 10.95 -10.57 5.54
N TYR A 137 10.19 -10.31 4.49
CA TYR A 137 10.13 -11.16 3.30
C TYR A 137 11.42 -11.06 2.48
N GLU A 138 11.88 -9.85 2.15
CA GLU A 138 13.14 -9.60 1.43
C GLU A 138 14.34 -10.21 2.14
N LEU A 139 14.46 -10.04 3.46
CA LEU A 139 15.58 -10.60 4.23
C LEU A 139 15.60 -12.14 4.23
N ARG A 140 14.42 -12.77 4.27
CA ARG A 140 14.33 -14.24 4.18
C ARG A 140 14.63 -14.72 2.77
N LEU A 141 14.15 -14.01 1.76
CA LEU A 141 14.45 -14.30 0.36
C LEU A 141 15.96 -14.18 0.11
N GLU A 142 16.60 -13.14 0.62
CA GLU A 142 18.05 -12.97 0.53
C GLU A 142 18.81 -14.12 1.19
N ALA A 143 18.38 -14.56 2.38
CA ALA A 143 18.99 -15.71 3.05
C ALA A 143 18.87 -16.99 2.22
N SER A 144 17.69 -17.28 1.66
CA SER A 144 17.49 -18.42 0.76
C SER A 144 18.31 -18.30 -0.52
N LEU A 145 18.36 -17.12 -1.15
CA LEU A 145 19.22 -16.87 -2.31
C LEU A 145 20.68 -17.13 -1.97
N LEU A 146 21.18 -16.59 -0.87
CA LEU A 146 22.54 -16.83 -0.39
C LEU A 146 22.80 -18.32 -0.15
N GLU A 147 21.88 -19.06 0.43
CA GLU A 147 22.03 -20.51 0.66
C GLU A 147 22.11 -21.30 -0.66
N ILE A 148 21.19 -21.00 -1.61
CA ILE A 148 21.15 -21.63 -2.94
C ILE A 148 22.43 -21.32 -3.73
N ILE A 149 22.90 -20.08 -3.64
CA ILE A 149 24.02 -19.54 -4.43
C ILE A 149 25.37 -19.91 -3.82
N SER A 150 25.56 -19.83 -2.49
CA SER A 150 26.88 -19.96 -1.84
C SER A 150 27.56 -21.30 -2.08
N ASN A 151 26.79 -22.33 -2.41
CA ASN A 151 27.31 -23.66 -2.74
C ASN A 151 27.80 -23.78 -4.19
N ARG A 152 27.75 -22.68 -4.97
CA ARG A 152 27.95 -22.67 -6.42
C ARG A 152 28.70 -21.40 -6.76
N GLN A 153 29.60 -21.43 -7.74
CA GLN A 153 30.45 -20.29 -8.10
C GLN A 153 29.64 -19.15 -8.77
N ILE A 154 28.67 -18.61 -8.05
CA ILE A 154 27.70 -17.63 -8.49
C ILE A 154 27.88 -16.42 -7.58
N TRP A 155 27.90 -15.23 -8.17
CA TRP A 155 28.06 -13.99 -7.41
C TRP A 155 26.70 -13.32 -7.19
N LEU A 156 26.40 -12.95 -5.95
CA LEU A 156 25.21 -12.19 -5.59
C LEU A 156 25.60 -10.74 -5.31
N ALA A 157 25.16 -9.82 -6.18
CA ALA A 157 25.19 -8.39 -5.92
C ALA A 157 23.94 -8.00 -5.13
N ARG A 158 24.12 -7.43 -3.93
CA ARG A 158 23.02 -6.85 -3.16
C ARG A 158 22.83 -5.38 -3.54
N ARG A 159 21.58 -4.98 -3.80
CA ARG A 159 21.14 -3.58 -3.93
C ARG A 159 22.10 -2.68 -4.71
N VAL A 160 22.14 -2.87 -6.02
CA VAL A 160 22.65 -1.79 -6.86
C VAL A 160 21.48 -0.85 -7.11
N GLN A 161 21.31 0.15 -6.22
CA GLN A 161 20.23 1.17 -6.31
C GLN A 161 20.13 1.85 -7.69
N HIS A 162 21.17 1.73 -8.50
CA HIS A 162 21.25 2.29 -9.85
C HIS A 162 20.57 1.45 -10.93
N PHE A 163 20.28 0.16 -10.69
CA PHE A 163 19.86 -0.76 -11.75
C PHE A 163 18.43 -1.31 -11.64
N GLY A 164 17.61 -0.78 -10.73
CA GLY A 164 16.17 -1.06 -10.70
C GLY A 164 15.76 -2.49 -10.33
N PHE A 165 16.64 -3.26 -9.69
CA PHE A 165 16.37 -4.60 -9.16
C PHE A 165 16.79 -4.71 -7.68
N ASP A 166 16.07 -5.50 -6.89
CA ASP A 166 16.39 -5.75 -5.48
C ASP A 166 17.67 -6.58 -5.31
N PHE A 167 17.86 -7.58 -6.18
CA PHE A 167 19.07 -8.42 -6.22
C PHE A 167 19.55 -8.63 -7.66
N GLN A 168 20.84 -8.91 -7.82
CA GLN A 168 21.40 -9.38 -9.07
C GLN A 168 22.26 -10.61 -8.84
N VAL A 169 22.12 -11.59 -9.72
CA VAL A 169 22.89 -12.83 -9.70
C VAL A 169 23.69 -12.90 -11.00
N GLU A 170 25.00 -13.07 -10.91
CA GLU A 170 25.86 -13.27 -12.07
C GLU A 170 26.28 -14.74 -12.15
N LYS A 171 26.03 -15.36 -13.32
CA LYS A 171 26.38 -16.76 -13.60
C LYS A 171 26.88 -16.87 -15.03
N ASN A 172 28.10 -17.36 -15.22
CA ASN A 172 28.70 -17.56 -16.55
C ASN A 172 28.69 -16.28 -17.43
N GLY A 173 28.81 -15.10 -16.82
CA GLY A 173 28.72 -13.80 -17.50
C GLY A 173 27.29 -13.36 -17.85
N GLU A 174 26.28 -14.15 -17.50
CA GLU A 174 24.87 -13.76 -17.56
C GLU A 174 24.50 -13.01 -16.27
N VAL A 175 23.91 -11.82 -16.40
CA VAL A 175 23.36 -11.06 -15.28
C VAL A 175 21.86 -11.29 -15.19
N ILE A 176 21.41 -11.77 -14.03
CA ILE A 176 20.02 -12.06 -13.73
C ILE A 176 19.51 -11.04 -12.72
N GLY A 177 18.53 -10.24 -13.10
CA GLY A 177 17.88 -9.27 -12.23
C GLY A 177 16.76 -9.94 -11.45
N ILE A 178 16.69 -9.70 -10.15
CA ILE A 178 15.65 -10.27 -9.29
C ILE A 178 14.89 -9.14 -8.61
N GLU A 179 13.59 -9.14 -8.81
CA GLU A 179 12.65 -8.18 -8.23
C GLU A 179 11.75 -8.90 -7.21
N ALA A 180 11.81 -8.49 -5.94
CA ALA A 180 11.01 -9.05 -4.86
C ALA A 180 9.72 -8.24 -4.71
N LYS A 181 8.57 -8.91 -4.86
CA LYS A 181 7.26 -8.29 -4.66
C LYS A 181 6.54 -8.90 -3.47
N TYR A 182 6.40 -8.12 -2.41
CA TYR A 182 5.54 -8.48 -1.28
C TYR A 182 4.20 -7.75 -1.37
N THR A 183 3.08 -8.49 -1.29
CA THR A 183 1.75 -7.91 -1.13
C THR A 183 0.90 -8.73 -0.16
N HIS A 184 0.08 -8.06 0.63
CA HIS A 184 -0.74 -8.72 1.64
C HIS A 184 -2.05 -9.30 1.07
N ASN A 185 -2.71 -8.55 0.19
CA ASN A 185 -4.03 -8.89 -0.37
C ASN A 185 -4.10 -8.67 -1.89
N GLY A 186 -2.96 -8.43 -2.54
CA GLY A 186 -2.86 -8.18 -3.97
C GLY A 186 -2.58 -9.42 -4.79
N LYS A 187 -2.45 -9.21 -6.10
CA LYS A 187 -1.92 -10.19 -7.06
C LYS A 187 -0.85 -9.48 -7.88
N VAL A 188 0.11 -10.24 -8.41
CA VAL A 188 1.03 -9.71 -9.40
C VAL A 188 0.30 -9.59 -10.74
N GLY A 189 0.08 -8.34 -11.18
CA GLY A 189 -0.56 -8.02 -12.45
C GLY A 189 0.42 -7.92 -13.62
N ALA A 190 -0.08 -7.93 -14.85
CA ALA A 190 0.73 -7.80 -16.07
C ALA A 190 1.58 -6.51 -16.10
N ARG A 191 1.10 -5.43 -15.47
CA ARG A 191 1.84 -4.17 -15.35
C ARG A 191 3.22 -4.35 -14.72
N VAL A 192 3.31 -5.11 -13.64
CA VAL A 192 4.58 -5.38 -12.93
C VAL A 192 5.57 -6.10 -13.85
N VAL A 193 5.07 -7.02 -14.68
CA VAL A 193 5.88 -7.73 -15.67
C VAL A 193 6.47 -6.77 -16.70
N TYR A 194 5.67 -5.84 -17.22
CA TYR A 194 6.16 -4.84 -18.18
C TYR A 194 7.16 -3.86 -17.56
N GLU A 195 6.95 -3.46 -16.31
CA GLU A 195 7.89 -2.61 -15.57
C GLU A 195 9.24 -3.31 -15.41
N VAL A 196 9.23 -4.58 -14.98
CA VAL A 196 10.45 -5.39 -14.81
C VAL A 196 11.11 -5.71 -16.15
N PHE A 197 10.33 -5.97 -17.21
CA PHE A 197 10.86 -6.14 -18.57
C PHE A 197 11.57 -4.88 -19.06
N GLY A 198 10.97 -3.70 -18.86
CA GLY A 198 11.59 -2.42 -19.20
C GLY A 198 12.88 -2.17 -18.41
N ALA A 199 12.86 -2.47 -17.11
CA ALA A 199 14.05 -2.39 -16.26
C ALA A 199 15.16 -3.34 -16.71
N ALA A 200 14.83 -4.57 -17.12
CA ALA A 200 15.80 -5.53 -17.62
C ALA A 200 16.53 -4.98 -18.87
N HIS A 201 15.76 -4.45 -19.82
CA HIS A 201 16.32 -3.87 -21.05
C HIS A 201 17.18 -2.62 -20.77
N ALA A 202 16.73 -1.74 -19.88
CA ALA A 202 17.45 -0.51 -19.55
C ALA A 202 18.78 -0.75 -18.81
N ASN A 203 18.90 -1.88 -18.13
CA ASN A 203 20.04 -2.23 -17.28
C ASN A 203 20.90 -3.37 -17.84
N GLU A 204 20.69 -3.73 -19.11
CA GLU A 204 21.43 -4.78 -19.82
C GLU A 204 21.43 -6.14 -19.09
N VAL A 205 20.35 -6.41 -18.36
CA VAL A 205 20.14 -7.68 -17.66
C VAL A 205 19.63 -8.71 -18.66
N SER A 206 20.26 -9.89 -18.71
CA SER A 206 19.96 -10.93 -19.68
C SER A 206 18.58 -11.56 -19.46
N ARG A 207 18.20 -11.74 -18.19
CA ARG A 207 16.88 -12.23 -17.77
C ARG A 207 16.49 -11.68 -16.40
N ALA A 208 15.18 -11.56 -16.17
CA ALA A 208 14.63 -11.05 -14.92
C ALA A 208 13.72 -12.07 -14.24
N ILE A 209 13.74 -12.09 -12.91
CA ILE A 209 12.88 -12.95 -12.09
C ILE A 209 12.06 -12.07 -11.15
N ILE A 210 10.74 -12.17 -11.23
CA ILE A 210 9.83 -11.60 -10.24
C ILE A 210 9.57 -12.67 -9.18
N ILE A 211 9.91 -12.41 -7.93
CA ILE A 211 9.68 -13.32 -6.82
C ILE A 211 8.61 -12.73 -5.91
N SER A 212 7.46 -13.40 -5.85
CA SER A 212 6.27 -12.89 -5.15
C SER A 212 5.76 -13.85 -4.08
N ASN A 213 5.23 -13.31 -2.98
CA ASN A 213 4.56 -14.10 -1.94
C ASN A 213 3.13 -14.50 -2.30
N VAL A 214 2.55 -13.89 -3.34
CA VAL A 214 1.22 -14.20 -3.87
C VAL A 214 1.28 -14.76 -5.28
N GLU A 215 0.24 -15.48 -5.67
CA GLU A 215 0.10 -15.99 -7.04
C GLU A 215 -0.03 -14.85 -8.07
N PRO A 216 0.64 -14.97 -9.23
CA PRO A 216 0.45 -14.05 -10.33
C PRO A 216 -0.93 -14.23 -10.98
N THR A 217 -1.46 -13.14 -11.54
CA THR A 217 -2.65 -13.20 -12.40
C THR A 217 -2.36 -13.94 -13.70
N LEU A 218 -3.39 -14.50 -14.36
CA LEU A 218 -3.27 -15.08 -15.71
C LEU A 218 -2.66 -14.09 -16.69
N ALA A 219 -3.07 -12.82 -16.63
CA ALA A 219 -2.51 -11.76 -17.48
C ALA A 219 -1.00 -11.55 -17.23
N ALA A 220 -0.53 -11.68 -15.98
CA ALA A 220 0.90 -11.61 -15.68
C ALA A 220 1.67 -12.83 -16.20
N GLN A 221 1.09 -14.03 -16.07
CA GLN A 221 1.68 -15.25 -16.64
C GLN A 221 1.79 -15.15 -18.17
N ASP A 222 0.73 -14.70 -18.85
CA ASP A 222 0.73 -14.47 -20.29
C ASP A 222 1.75 -13.42 -20.72
N ALA A 223 1.88 -12.33 -19.96
CA ALA A 223 2.87 -11.29 -20.23
C ALA A 223 4.31 -11.80 -20.06
N ALA A 224 4.57 -12.57 -19.00
CA ALA A 224 5.88 -13.16 -18.73
C ALA A 224 6.28 -14.13 -19.86
N ALA A 225 5.37 -15.04 -20.22
CA ALA A 225 5.56 -15.98 -21.32
C ALA A 225 5.84 -15.30 -22.67
N LYS A 226 5.18 -14.17 -22.96
CA LYS A 226 5.43 -13.40 -24.19
C LYS A 226 6.79 -12.68 -24.20
N SER A 227 7.33 -12.35 -23.04
CA SER A 227 8.57 -11.59 -22.93
C SER A 227 9.82 -12.42 -23.24
N ASN A 228 9.80 -13.72 -22.94
CA ASN A 228 10.97 -14.62 -22.90
C ASN A 228 12.15 -14.14 -22.02
N VAL A 229 11.99 -13.02 -21.32
CA VAL A 229 13.02 -12.38 -20.47
C VAL A 229 12.62 -12.44 -19.01
N VAL A 230 11.31 -12.29 -18.72
CA VAL A 230 10.79 -12.24 -17.35
C VAL A 230 10.17 -13.58 -16.96
N THR A 231 10.64 -14.15 -15.86
CA THR A 231 10.04 -15.31 -15.19
C THR A 231 9.38 -14.87 -13.89
N ILE A 232 8.27 -15.50 -13.50
CA ILE A 232 7.61 -15.25 -12.21
C ILE A 232 7.71 -16.49 -11.35
N VAL A 233 8.18 -16.33 -10.11
CA VAL A 233 8.27 -17.38 -9.10
C VAL A 233 7.34 -17.01 -7.94
N HIS A 234 6.46 -17.94 -7.58
CA HIS A 234 5.69 -17.84 -6.35
C HIS A 234 6.51 -18.46 -5.21
N TRP A 235 6.96 -17.65 -4.27
CA TRP A 235 7.81 -18.06 -3.16
C TRP A 235 7.26 -17.52 -1.85
N ARG A 236 6.89 -18.39 -0.92
CA ARG A 236 6.31 -18.01 0.39
C ARG A 236 7.30 -18.16 1.54
N GLY A 237 8.42 -18.84 1.29
CA GLY A 237 9.47 -19.13 2.25
C GLY A 237 10.35 -20.30 1.80
N PRO A 238 11.26 -20.78 2.67
CA PRO A 238 12.26 -21.78 2.31
C PRO A 238 11.72 -23.11 1.75
N GLY A 239 10.47 -23.47 2.06
CA GLY A 239 9.82 -24.65 1.48
C GLY A 239 9.62 -24.58 -0.04
N ASP A 240 9.69 -23.38 -0.63
CA ASP A 240 9.57 -23.13 -2.07
C ASP A 240 10.95 -22.93 -2.74
N ASP A 241 12.08 -23.19 -2.04
CA ASP A 241 13.45 -22.93 -2.53
C ASP A 241 13.83 -23.78 -3.76
N ALA A 242 13.23 -24.96 -3.94
CA ALA A 242 13.45 -25.77 -5.14
C ALA A 242 12.94 -25.06 -6.41
N ALA A 243 11.79 -24.37 -6.33
CA ALA A 243 11.26 -23.60 -7.45
C ALA A 243 12.13 -22.36 -7.72
N LEU A 244 12.65 -21.73 -6.66
CA LEU A 244 13.59 -20.62 -6.78
C LEU A 244 14.91 -21.04 -7.44
N ALA A 245 15.50 -22.17 -7.02
CA ALA A 245 16.71 -22.73 -7.61
C ALA A 245 16.49 -23.11 -9.08
N GLN A 246 15.36 -23.74 -9.40
CA GLN A 246 15.00 -24.06 -10.78
C GLN A 246 14.89 -22.82 -11.66
N ALA A 247 14.27 -21.74 -11.16
CA ALA A 247 14.16 -20.49 -11.90
C ALA A 247 15.52 -19.81 -12.12
N LEU A 248 16.48 -20.02 -11.22
CA LEU A 248 17.88 -19.60 -11.41
C LEU A 248 18.66 -20.55 -12.34
N GLU A 249 18.03 -21.61 -12.84
CA GLU A 249 18.66 -22.70 -13.60
C GLU A 249 19.83 -23.32 -12.84
N ILE A 250 19.68 -23.41 -11.53
CA ILE A 250 20.62 -24.05 -10.65
C ILE A 250 20.14 -25.50 -10.51
N GLU A 251 20.82 -26.44 -11.16
CA GLU A 251 20.53 -27.88 -10.98
C GLU A 251 20.58 -28.22 -9.49
N PRO A 252 19.64 -28.95 -8.89
CA PRO A 252 19.67 -29.27 -7.47
C PRO A 252 20.96 -29.96 -7.01
#